data_AF-A0A8T5GKQ2-F1
#
_entry.id   AF-A0A8T5GKQ2-F1
#
_cell.length_a   1.000
_cell.length_b   1.000
_cell.length_c   1.000
_cell.angle_alpha   90.00
_cell.angle_beta   90.00
_cell.angle_gamma   90.00
#
_symmetry.space_group_name_H-M   'P 1'
#
loop_
_entity.id
_entity.type
_entity.pdbx_description
1 polymer ?
#
loop_
_entity_poly.entity_id
_entity_poly.type
_entity_poly.pdbx_seq_one_letter_code
_entity_poly.pdbx_strand_id
1 'polypeptide(L)'
;MDKKLGFKDFLSVDYAPGEPDQVKYNAKKRKVEAKAGYCSDKCCGSDVKAEDCPCPADCPHCDCNKNVEEALSLQQRMKRSRTMKKYASRMKIGRQKAARRMADPKRLKRRAQKQARNMLVKKLAKADYSTLSFSRKQEMEKRLAKLKPRIDRMAKKLLPKMRKLEQERKRGGARPTLDKAIAKND
;
A
#
# COMPACT_ATOMS: atom_id res chain seq x y z
N MET A 1 -47.24 -25.98 -6.53
CA MET A 1 -45.86 -26.54 -6.50
C MET A 1 -44.94 -25.43 -6.95
N ASP A 2 -44.35 -24.67 -6.03
CA ASP A 2 -43.46 -23.56 -6.37
C ASP A 2 -42.19 -24.11 -7.02
N LYS A 3 -41.94 -23.72 -8.27
CA LYS A 3 -40.67 -24.05 -8.94
C LYS A 3 -39.54 -23.40 -8.13
N LYS A 4 -38.66 -24.21 -7.56
CA LYS A 4 -37.43 -23.70 -6.92
C LYS A 4 -36.60 -23.01 -8.01
N LEU A 5 -36.56 -21.68 -7.96
CA LEU A 5 -35.78 -20.87 -8.90
C LEU A 5 -34.29 -21.18 -8.74
N GLY A 6 -33.63 -21.53 -9.85
CA GLY A 6 -32.20 -21.79 -9.92
C GLY A 6 -31.41 -20.55 -10.31
N PHE A 7 -30.08 -20.60 -10.25
CA PHE A 7 -29.22 -19.45 -10.61
C PHE A 7 -29.46 -18.97 -12.05
N LYS A 8 -29.83 -19.88 -12.96
CA LYS A 8 -30.22 -19.60 -14.34
C LYS A 8 -31.40 -18.63 -14.46
N ASP A 9 -32.38 -18.72 -13.57
CA ASP A 9 -33.62 -17.92 -13.65
C ASP A 9 -33.36 -16.43 -13.36
N PHE A 10 -32.18 -16.10 -12.83
CA PHE A 10 -31.74 -14.74 -12.55
C PHE A 10 -30.74 -14.20 -13.59
N LEU A 11 -30.51 -14.92 -14.70
CA LEU A 11 -29.61 -14.51 -15.78
C LEU A 11 -30.36 -14.25 -17.08
N SER A 12 -30.00 -13.16 -17.77
CA SER A 12 -30.48 -12.90 -19.13
C SER A 12 -29.84 -13.81 -20.17
N VAL A 13 -28.63 -14.32 -19.89
CA VAL A 13 -27.86 -15.22 -20.78
C VAL A 13 -27.24 -16.35 -19.95
N ASP A 14 -27.45 -17.59 -20.37
CA ASP A 14 -26.85 -18.79 -19.78
C ASP A 14 -25.37 -18.89 -20.18
N TYR A 15 -24.46 -18.69 -19.23
CA TYR A 15 -23.01 -18.68 -19.50
C TYR A 15 -22.36 -20.08 -19.62
N ALA A 16 -23.05 -21.12 -19.17
CA ALA A 16 -22.61 -22.51 -19.26
C ALA A 16 -23.86 -23.42 -19.35
N PRO A 17 -24.41 -23.63 -20.56
CA PRO A 17 -25.60 -24.45 -20.76
C PRO A 17 -25.35 -25.90 -20.33
N GLY A 18 -26.29 -26.51 -19.60
CA GLY A 18 -26.21 -27.92 -19.16
C GLY A 18 -25.38 -28.21 -17.90
N GLU A 19 -24.63 -27.22 -17.38
CA GLU A 19 -23.77 -27.36 -16.20
C GLU A 19 -24.49 -27.02 -14.88
N PRO A 20 -24.00 -27.46 -13.70
CA PRO A 20 -24.60 -27.14 -12.41
C PRO A 20 -24.46 -25.65 -12.04
N ASP A 21 -25.38 -25.16 -11.19
CA ASP A 21 -25.50 -23.74 -10.84
C ASP A 21 -24.21 -23.09 -10.32
N GLN A 22 -23.38 -23.86 -9.58
CA GLN A 22 -22.09 -23.37 -9.08
C GLN A 22 -21.10 -23.07 -10.22
N VAL A 23 -21.11 -23.86 -11.29
CA VAL A 23 -20.26 -23.67 -12.48
C VAL A 23 -20.73 -22.44 -13.25
N LYS A 24 -22.05 -22.26 -13.40
CA LYS A 24 -22.66 -21.06 -13.99
C LYS A 24 -22.30 -19.80 -13.19
N TYR A 25 -22.33 -19.87 -11.86
CA TYR A 25 -21.92 -18.77 -10.99
C TYR A 25 -20.45 -18.41 -11.18
N ASN A 26 -19.56 -19.41 -11.20
CA ASN A 26 -18.13 -19.22 -11.44
C ASN A 26 -17.86 -18.64 -12.84
N ALA A 27 -18.57 -19.07 -13.87
CA ALA A 27 -18.47 -18.55 -15.24
C ALA A 27 -18.90 -17.08 -15.32
N LYS A 28 -20.05 -16.73 -14.71
CA LYS A 28 -20.49 -15.32 -14.59
C LYS A 28 -19.45 -14.48 -13.87
N LYS A 29 -18.92 -14.98 -12.75
CA LYS A 29 -17.91 -14.28 -11.96
C LYS A 29 -16.65 -14.00 -12.78
N ARG A 30 -16.12 -14.99 -13.52
CA ARG A 30 -14.96 -14.78 -14.42
C ARG A 30 -15.24 -13.73 -15.49
N LYS A 31 -16.44 -13.72 -16.07
CA LYS A 31 -16.83 -12.72 -17.09
C LYS A 31 -16.96 -11.31 -16.50
N VAL A 32 -17.52 -11.18 -15.29
CA VAL A 32 -17.63 -9.89 -14.58
C VAL A 32 -16.25 -9.38 -14.14
N GLU A 33 -15.39 -10.26 -13.62
CA GLU A 33 -14.01 -9.93 -13.26
C GLU A 33 -13.18 -9.55 -14.51
N ALA A 34 -13.40 -10.20 -15.65
CA ALA A 34 -12.77 -9.83 -16.91
C ALA A 34 -13.25 -8.46 -17.43
N LYS A 35 -14.50 -8.07 -17.15
CA LYS A 35 -15.02 -6.74 -17.49
C LYS A 35 -14.65 -5.66 -16.45
N ALA A 36 -14.17 -6.05 -15.27
CA ALA A 36 -13.67 -5.12 -14.26
C ALA A 36 -12.38 -4.45 -14.77
N GLY A 37 -12.49 -3.20 -15.19
CA GLY A 37 -11.41 -2.46 -15.84
C GLY A 37 -11.76 -1.92 -17.22
N TYR A 38 -12.95 -2.19 -17.73
CA TYR A 38 -13.49 -1.56 -18.94
C TYR A 38 -14.51 -0.47 -18.60
N CYS A 39 -14.58 0.57 -19.42
CA CYS A 39 -15.54 1.65 -19.24
C CYS A 39 -16.98 1.16 -19.51
N SER A 40 -17.99 1.83 -18.94
CA SER A 40 -19.39 1.51 -19.26
C SER A 40 -19.72 1.94 -20.70
N ASP A 41 -20.69 1.27 -21.33
CA ASP A 41 -21.16 1.57 -22.70
C ASP A 41 -21.65 3.02 -22.87
N LYS A 42 -22.00 3.68 -21.76
CA LYS A 42 -22.48 5.07 -21.76
C LYS A 42 -21.37 6.12 -21.70
N CYS A 43 -20.11 5.75 -21.49
CA CYS A 43 -19.04 6.72 -21.19
C CYS A 43 -17.94 6.74 -22.26
N CYS A 44 -17.26 5.62 -22.51
CA CYS A 44 -16.19 5.53 -23.51
C CYS A 44 -16.25 4.16 -24.28
N GLY A 45 -17.28 3.31 -24.05
CA GLY A 45 -17.51 2.00 -24.70
C GLY A 45 -17.00 0.79 -23.89
N SER A 46 -17.68 -0.38 -23.95
CA SER A 46 -17.28 -1.59 -23.20
C SER A 46 -15.90 -2.14 -23.51
N ASP A 47 -15.29 -1.69 -24.59
CA ASP A 47 -14.04 -2.25 -25.12
C ASP A 47 -12.83 -1.35 -24.80
N VAL A 48 -13.08 -0.14 -24.27
CA VAL A 48 -12.02 0.78 -23.83
C VAL A 48 -11.63 0.45 -22.41
N LYS A 49 -10.36 0.05 -22.24
CA LYS A 49 -9.75 -0.15 -20.93
C LYS A 49 -9.69 1.18 -20.18
N ALA A 50 -9.82 1.13 -18.86
CA ALA A 50 -9.74 2.31 -17.99
C ALA A 50 -8.42 3.10 -18.16
N GLU A 51 -7.35 2.43 -18.59
CA GLU A 51 -6.03 3.00 -18.85
C GLU A 51 -5.99 3.87 -20.11
N ASP A 52 -6.79 3.53 -21.12
CA ASP A 52 -6.84 4.17 -22.44
C ASP A 52 -8.05 5.12 -22.56
N CYS A 53 -8.71 5.41 -21.44
CA CYS A 53 -9.92 6.22 -21.39
C CYS A 53 -9.58 7.71 -21.61
N PRO A 54 -10.03 8.35 -22.72
CA PRO A 54 -9.76 9.76 -23.01
C PRO A 54 -10.57 10.72 -22.12
N CYS A 55 -11.52 10.17 -21.35
CA CYS A 55 -12.42 10.86 -20.46
C CYS A 55 -11.60 11.51 -19.27
N PRO A 56 -11.81 12.79 -18.91
CA PRO A 56 -11.10 13.44 -17.79
C PRO A 56 -11.46 12.81 -16.42
N ALA A 57 -10.55 12.93 -15.45
CA ALA A 57 -10.65 12.25 -14.15
C ALA A 57 -11.87 12.63 -13.29
N ASP A 58 -12.55 13.73 -13.61
CA ASP A 58 -13.72 14.25 -12.89
C ASP A 58 -15.07 13.88 -13.54
N CYS A 59 -15.08 12.98 -14.54
CA CYS A 59 -16.31 12.55 -15.19
C CYS A 59 -17.22 11.77 -14.21
N PRO A 60 -18.50 12.19 -14.00
CA PRO A 60 -19.45 11.52 -13.08
C PRO A 60 -19.75 10.06 -13.40
N HIS A 61 -19.35 9.58 -14.59
CA HIS A 61 -19.62 8.24 -15.11
C HIS A 61 -18.38 7.31 -15.18
N CYS A 62 -17.18 7.79 -14.81
CA CYS A 62 -15.97 6.96 -14.78
C CYS A 62 -15.65 6.56 -13.34
N ASP A 63 -15.81 5.28 -13.01
CA ASP A 63 -15.42 4.70 -11.70
C ASP A 63 -13.87 4.51 -11.60
N CYS A 64 -13.13 5.36 -12.31
CA CYS A 64 -11.71 5.25 -12.62
C CYS A 64 -10.82 5.94 -11.58
N ASN A 65 -11.43 6.75 -10.70
CA ASN A 65 -10.77 7.34 -9.54
C ASN A 65 -11.74 7.39 -8.35
N LYS A 66 -11.89 6.27 -7.65
CA LYS A 66 -12.14 6.40 -6.22
C LYS A 66 -10.86 6.99 -5.64
N ASN A 67 -10.89 8.28 -5.31
CA ASN A 67 -10.02 8.88 -4.30
C ASN A 67 -10.31 8.15 -2.98
N VAL A 68 -9.72 6.95 -2.84
CA VAL A 68 -9.85 6.14 -1.65
C VAL A 68 -8.93 6.78 -0.61
N GLU A 69 -9.42 7.82 0.05
CA GLU A 69 -8.87 8.31 1.32
C GLU A 69 -9.15 7.29 2.44
N GLU A 70 -8.79 6.01 2.25
CA GLU A 70 -8.97 5.00 3.29
C GLU A 70 -7.78 5.04 4.25
N ALA A 71 -7.83 6.02 5.15
CA ALA A 71 -7.33 5.73 6.49
C ALA A 71 -8.10 4.49 6.99
N LEU A 72 -7.41 3.36 7.19
CA LEU A 72 -8.05 2.11 7.64
C LEU A 72 -9.03 2.38 8.79
N SER A 73 -10.27 1.89 8.64
CA SER A 73 -11.28 1.94 9.70
C SER A 73 -10.82 1.15 10.93
N LEU A 74 -11.37 1.45 12.12
CA LEU A 74 -11.01 0.73 13.35
C LEU A 74 -11.21 -0.79 13.21
N GLN A 75 -12.29 -1.21 12.56
CA GLN A 75 -12.57 -2.61 12.28
C GLN A 75 -11.51 -3.24 11.35
N GLN A 76 -11.11 -2.55 10.29
CA GLN A 76 -10.05 -3.02 9.39
C GLN A 76 -8.69 -3.11 10.11
N ARG A 77 -8.38 -2.17 11.03
CA ARG A 77 -7.16 -2.20 11.87
C ARG A 77 -7.15 -3.41 12.80
N MET A 78 -8.27 -3.69 13.46
CA MET A 78 -8.42 -4.86 14.33
C MET A 78 -8.28 -6.17 13.55
N LYS A 79 -8.91 -6.26 12.38
CA LYS A 79 -8.75 -7.41 11.47
C LYS A 79 -7.28 -7.59 11.05
N ARG A 80 -6.60 -6.50 10.64
CA ARG A 80 -5.17 -6.55 10.29
C ARG A 80 -4.31 -6.99 11.47
N SER A 81 -4.55 -6.46 12.67
CA SER A 81 -3.86 -6.87 13.90
C SER A 81 -3.98 -8.38 14.16
N ARG A 82 -5.20 -8.95 14.08
CA ARG A 82 -5.43 -10.40 14.20
C ARG A 82 -4.66 -11.20 13.15
N THR A 83 -4.69 -10.77 11.88
CA THR A 83 -3.91 -11.45 10.82
C THR A 83 -2.40 -11.38 11.05
N MET A 84 -1.87 -10.26 11.54
CA MET A 84 -0.45 -10.10 11.83
C MET A 84 0.00 -10.99 13.00
N LYS A 85 -0.86 -11.17 14.02
CA LYS A 85 -0.62 -12.12 15.12
C LYS A 85 -0.58 -13.56 14.62
N LYS A 86 -1.56 -13.96 13.78
CA LYS A 86 -1.60 -15.30 13.19
C LYS A 86 -0.32 -15.65 12.41
N TYR A 87 0.23 -14.69 11.67
CA TYR A 87 1.43 -14.91 10.85
C TYR A 87 2.75 -14.49 11.54
N ALA A 88 2.74 -14.20 12.85
CA ALA A 88 3.90 -13.66 13.56
C ALA A 88 5.15 -14.56 13.46
N SER A 89 4.99 -15.88 13.59
CA SER A 89 6.08 -16.86 13.46
C SER A 89 6.72 -16.85 12.07
N ARG A 90 5.90 -16.91 11.02
CA ARG A 90 6.35 -16.81 9.62
C ARG A 90 7.06 -15.48 9.34
N MET A 91 6.54 -14.38 9.88
CA MET A 91 7.17 -13.07 9.78
C MET A 91 8.50 -13.01 10.52
N LYS A 92 8.65 -13.67 11.67
CA LYS A 92 9.93 -13.75 12.41
C LYS A 92 11.01 -14.41 11.55
N ILE A 93 10.70 -15.55 10.93
CA ILE A 93 11.63 -16.25 10.03
C ILE A 93 11.96 -15.36 8.82
N GLY A 94 10.96 -14.72 8.21
CA GLY A 94 11.17 -13.79 7.10
C GLY A 94 12.07 -12.61 7.48
N ARG A 95 11.88 -12.03 8.67
CA ARG A 95 12.73 -10.95 9.21
C ARG A 95 14.17 -11.42 9.45
N GLN A 96 14.36 -12.63 9.99
CA GLN A 96 15.70 -13.20 10.19
C GLN A 96 16.43 -13.43 8.86
N LYS A 97 15.75 -14.03 7.87
CA LYS A 97 16.31 -14.21 6.52
C LYS A 97 16.66 -12.87 5.86
N ALA A 98 15.77 -11.88 5.98
CA ALA A 98 16.00 -10.54 5.44
C ALA A 98 17.14 -9.80 6.14
N ALA A 99 17.32 -9.98 7.46
CA ALA A 99 18.41 -9.37 8.21
C ALA A 99 19.80 -9.91 7.80
N ARG A 100 19.88 -11.15 7.33
CA ARG A 100 21.14 -11.74 6.84
C ARG A 100 21.57 -11.17 5.48
N ARG A 101 20.61 -10.78 4.64
CA ARG A 101 20.82 -10.20 3.32
C ARG A 101 21.13 -8.70 3.42
N MET A 102 21.83 -8.16 2.41
CA MET A 102 21.94 -6.70 2.25
C MET A 102 20.62 -6.10 1.76
N ALA A 103 20.33 -4.87 2.17
CA ALA A 103 19.14 -4.16 1.73
C ALA A 103 19.25 -3.71 0.26
N ASP A 104 18.25 -4.06 -0.54
CA ASP A 104 18.09 -3.61 -1.93
C ASP A 104 18.09 -2.06 -2.03
N PRO A 105 18.52 -1.47 -3.15
CA PRO A 105 18.55 -0.02 -3.33
C PRO A 105 17.18 0.64 -3.13
N LYS A 106 16.08 -0.04 -3.52
CA LYS A 106 14.71 0.42 -3.25
C LYS A 106 14.40 0.50 -1.74
N ARG A 107 14.89 -0.46 -0.94
CA ARG A 107 14.72 -0.46 0.53
C ARG A 107 15.53 0.65 1.19
N LEU A 108 16.77 0.88 0.72
CA LEU A 108 17.60 1.99 1.22
C LEU A 108 16.95 3.36 0.94
N LYS A 109 16.36 3.55 -0.25
CA LYS A 109 15.58 4.76 -0.56
C LYS A 109 14.41 4.97 0.39
N ARG A 110 13.61 3.93 0.65
CA ARG A 110 12.50 3.98 1.62
C ARG A 110 12.98 4.28 3.04
N ARG A 111 14.10 3.70 3.47
CA ARG A 111 14.69 3.98 4.79
C ARG A 111 15.17 5.43 4.90
N ALA A 112 15.84 5.95 3.88
CA ALA A 112 16.29 7.35 3.85
C ALA A 112 15.10 8.34 3.89
N GLN A 113 14.03 8.07 3.13
CA GLN A 113 12.79 8.86 3.19
C GLN A 113 12.13 8.80 4.58
N LYS A 114 12.08 7.62 5.20
CA LYS A 114 11.55 7.46 6.56
C LYS A 114 12.35 8.26 7.58
N GLN A 115 13.68 8.22 7.47
CA GLN A 115 14.53 9.04 8.34
C GLN A 115 14.30 10.53 8.11
N ALA A 116 14.29 10.98 6.86
CA ALA A 116 14.04 12.38 6.52
C ALA A 116 12.72 12.88 7.13
N ARG A 117 11.66 12.04 7.10
CA ARG A 117 10.39 12.32 7.78
C ARG A 117 10.57 12.42 9.29
N ASN A 118 11.20 11.44 9.92
CA ASN A 118 11.43 11.45 11.37
C ASN A 118 12.23 12.67 11.84
N MET A 119 13.25 13.09 11.09
CA MET A 119 14.04 14.29 11.39
C MET A 119 13.18 15.55 11.33
N LEU A 120 12.27 15.65 10.35
CA LEU A 120 11.32 16.78 10.29
C LEU A 120 10.31 16.74 11.42
N VAL A 121 9.78 15.56 11.77
CA VAL A 121 8.86 15.43 12.91
C VAL A 121 9.55 15.88 14.18
N LYS A 122 10.78 15.45 14.43
CA LYS A 122 11.55 15.85 15.60
C LYS A 122 11.76 17.37 15.65
N LYS A 123 11.99 18.02 14.51
CA LYS A 123 12.10 19.48 14.41
C LYS A 123 10.79 20.21 14.64
N LEU A 124 9.69 19.71 14.08
CA LEU A 124 8.39 20.38 14.10
C LEU A 124 7.61 20.13 15.40
N ALA A 125 7.67 18.92 15.93
CA ALA A 125 6.95 18.50 17.13
C ALA A 125 7.80 18.60 18.41
N LYS A 126 9.11 18.88 18.28
CA LYS A 126 10.11 18.86 19.39
C LYS A 126 10.10 17.55 20.19
N ALA A 127 9.49 16.50 19.66
CA ALA A 127 9.31 15.19 20.26
C ALA A 127 9.43 14.13 19.17
N ASP A 128 9.75 12.90 19.59
CA ASP A 128 9.85 11.78 18.65
C ASP A 128 8.47 11.37 18.14
N TYR A 129 8.40 10.95 16.87
CA TYR A 129 7.13 10.55 16.25
C TYR A 129 6.40 9.48 17.07
N SER A 130 7.11 8.60 17.77
CA SER A 130 6.51 7.53 18.60
C SER A 130 5.75 8.04 19.82
N THR A 131 6.23 9.11 20.47
CA THR A 131 5.67 9.61 21.74
C THR A 131 4.44 10.51 21.52
N LEU A 132 4.19 10.95 20.30
CA LEU A 132 3.05 11.80 19.96
C LEU A 132 1.70 11.06 20.10
N SER A 133 0.67 11.80 20.53
CA SER A 133 -0.72 11.32 20.50
C SER A 133 -1.19 11.06 19.07
N PHE A 134 -2.25 10.27 18.89
CA PHE A 134 -2.76 9.92 17.56
C PHE A 134 -3.17 11.17 16.75
N SER A 135 -3.87 12.12 17.38
CA SER A 135 -4.28 13.38 16.74
C SER A 135 -3.08 14.19 16.26
N ARG A 136 -2.04 14.30 17.11
CA ARG A 136 -0.79 14.97 16.73
C ARG A 136 -0.07 14.25 15.60
N LYS A 137 -0.04 12.91 15.59
CA LYS A 137 0.55 12.13 14.49
C LYS A 137 -0.14 12.42 13.15
N GLN A 138 -1.48 12.52 13.14
CA GLN A 138 -2.23 12.85 11.94
C GLN A 138 -1.96 14.28 11.43
N GLU A 139 -1.97 15.28 12.32
CA GLU A 139 -1.61 16.66 11.98
C GLU A 139 -0.21 16.73 11.36
N MET A 140 0.74 16.03 11.98
CA MET A 140 2.13 15.97 11.51
C MET A 140 2.25 15.27 10.16
N GLU A 141 1.51 14.20 9.92
CA GLU A 141 1.48 13.53 8.61
C GLU A 141 0.90 14.43 7.52
N LYS A 142 -0.17 15.19 7.80
CA LYS A 142 -0.72 16.18 6.87
C LYS A 142 0.29 17.27 6.54
N ARG A 143 1.03 17.78 7.53
CA ARG A 143 2.11 18.77 7.32
C ARG A 143 3.28 18.18 6.53
N LEU A 144 3.69 16.95 6.82
CA LEU A 144 4.75 16.26 6.09
C LEU A 144 4.36 15.98 4.63
N ALA A 145 3.08 15.74 4.34
CA ALA A 145 2.59 15.54 2.97
C ALA A 145 2.84 16.77 2.09
N LYS A 146 2.66 17.98 2.65
CA LYS A 146 2.97 19.25 1.97
C LYS A 146 4.48 19.45 1.74
N LEU A 147 5.32 18.82 2.56
CA LEU A 147 6.78 18.92 2.50
C LEU A 147 7.45 17.78 1.69
N LYS A 148 6.70 17.00 0.91
CA LYS A 148 7.23 15.94 0.02
C LYS A 148 8.50 16.32 -0.75
N PRO A 149 8.58 17.45 -1.50
CA PRO A 149 9.78 17.79 -2.27
C PRO A 149 11.00 18.08 -1.38
N ARG A 150 10.79 18.60 -0.16
CA ARG A 150 11.87 18.80 0.82
C ARG A 150 12.34 17.47 1.38
N ILE A 151 11.42 16.55 1.67
CA ILE A 151 11.73 15.19 2.14
C ILE A 151 12.58 14.46 1.10
N ASP A 152 12.24 14.56 -0.19
CA ASP A 152 12.98 13.86 -1.25
C ASP A 152 14.39 14.42 -1.45
N ARG A 153 14.57 15.75 -1.37
CA ARG A 153 15.91 16.37 -1.37
C ARG A 153 16.76 15.90 -0.19
N MET A 154 16.19 15.83 1.01
CA MET A 154 16.91 15.32 2.18
C MET A 154 17.19 13.83 2.09
N ALA A 155 16.24 13.04 1.58
CA ALA A 155 16.42 11.61 1.38
C ALA A 155 17.60 11.34 0.45
N LYS A 156 17.72 12.07 -0.68
CA LYS A 156 18.86 11.99 -1.60
C LYS A 156 20.20 12.21 -0.87
N LYS A 157 20.30 13.25 -0.03
CA LYS A 157 21.51 13.53 0.79
C LYS A 157 21.80 12.44 1.82
N LEU A 158 20.78 11.75 2.34
CA LEU A 158 20.93 10.69 3.33
C LEU A 158 21.26 9.32 2.71
N LEU A 159 21.05 9.11 1.40
CA LEU A 159 21.31 7.80 0.75
C LEU A 159 22.75 7.29 0.94
N PRO A 160 23.81 8.10 0.75
CA PRO A 160 25.18 7.62 0.96
C PRO A 160 25.44 7.21 2.41
N LYS A 161 24.93 7.99 3.37
CA LYS A 161 25.03 7.66 4.81
C LYS A 161 24.31 6.35 5.13
N MET A 162 23.12 6.13 4.55
CA MET A 162 22.38 4.87 4.72
C MET A 162 23.08 3.64 4.10
N ARG A 163 23.82 3.83 3.00
CA ARG A 163 24.64 2.77 2.40
C ARG A 163 25.81 2.39 3.30
N LYS A 164 26.53 3.39 3.83
CA LYS A 164 27.62 3.17 4.80
C LYS A 164 27.14 2.42 6.04
N LEU A 165 26.01 2.84 6.61
CA LEU A 165 25.39 2.16 7.75
C LEU A 165 25.02 0.70 7.49
N GLU A 166 24.49 0.40 6.30
CA GLU A 166 24.14 -0.97 5.91
C GLU A 166 25.40 -1.83 5.70
N GLN A 167 26.48 -1.22 5.19
CA GLN A 167 27.78 -1.87 5.03
C GLN A 167 28.44 -2.17 6.38
N GLU A 168 28.44 -1.20 7.31
CA GLU A 168 28.93 -1.37 8.69
C GLU A 168 28.16 -2.46 9.43
N ARG A 169 26.83 -2.48 9.30
CA ARG A 169 25.99 -3.55 9.85
C ARG A 169 26.40 -4.93 9.34
N LYS A 170 26.81 -5.04 8.06
CA LYS A 170 27.23 -6.31 7.46
C LYS A 170 28.65 -6.70 7.86
N ARG A 171 29.55 -5.72 8.04
CA ARG A 171 30.93 -5.91 8.52
C ARG A 171 31.03 -6.28 10.01
N GLY A 172 29.91 -6.47 10.70
CA GLY A 172 29.89 -6.86 12.12
C GLY A 172 29.98 -5.67 13.08
N GLY A 173 29.96 -4.42 12.59
CA GLY A 173 29.88 -3.24 13.43
C GLY A 173 28.57 -3.20 14.22
N ALA A 174 28.62 -2.73 15.46
CA ALA A 174 27.44 -2.48 16.29
C ALA A 174 26.39 -1.69 15.49
N ARG A 175 25.11 -2.11 15.53
CA ARG A 175 23.99 -1.55 14.74
C ARG A 175 24.02 -0.02 14.77
N PRO A 176 24.55 0.66 13.75
CA PRO A 176 24.80 2.08 13.87
C PRO A 176 23.48 2.80 13.60
N THR A 177 23.03 3.60 14.56
CA THR A 177 21.93 4.53 14.34
C THR A 177 22.48 5.76 13.63
N LEU A 178 21.66 6.41 12.81
CA LEU A 178 22.09 7.62 12.10
C LEU A 178 22.56 8.71 13.06
N ASP A 179 21.94 8.84 14.23
CA ASP A 179 22.34 9.82 15.23
C ASP A 179 23.76 9.52 15.76
N LYS A 180 24.10 8.25 15.97
CA LYS A 180 25.46 7.81 16.34
C LYS A 180 26.46 7.91 15.19
N ALA A 181 26.01 7.79 13.94
CA ALA A 181 26.89 7.95 12.77
C ALA A 181 27.12 9.42 12.41
N ILE A 182 26.21 10.32 12.78
CA ILE A 182 26.43 11.77 12.65
C ILE A 182 27.43 12.21 13.73
N ALA A 183 27.22 11.83 15.00
CA ALA A 183 28.07 12.18 16.13
C ALA A 183 29.50 11.57 16.14
N LYS A 184 29.83 10.72 15.16
CA LYS A 184 31.19 10.18 14.95
C LYS A 184 31.98 10.93 13.87
N ASN A 185 31.32 11.82 13.14
CA ASN A 185 31.92 12.63 12.07
C ASN A 185 31.98 14.13 12.46
N ASP A 186 31.62 14.44 13.70
CA ASP A 186 31.92 15.69 14.40
C ASP A 186 33.06 15.39 15.39
#